data_AF-A0A3D5YPI0-F1
#
_entry.id   AF-A0A3D5YPI0-F1
#
_cell.length_a   1.000
_cell.length_b   1.000
_cell.length_c   1.000
_cell.angle_alpha   90.00
_cell.angle_beta   90.00
_cell.angle_gamma   90.00
#
_symmetry.space_group_name_H-M   'P 1'
#
loop_
_entity.id
_entity.type
_entity.pdbx_description
1 polymer ?
#
loop_
_entity_poly.entity_id
_entity_poly.type
_entity_poly.pdbx_seq_one_letter_code
_entity_poly.pdbx_strand_id
1 'polypeptide(L)'
;MQKNKGFTLIELLVVIAIIGILASVILASLSNARNKGADAAIKSTLNSARSQAELYALGKDLTNGYEGVCTTASSLNGISDLVLAAYKKFDNNQGTVGGDDTAFSTTNRVAVCHDRVRSGSNPSAWAVVVPLKGPLTTNYGWCVDSSGKSKEVDSLGVNIVSCP
;
A
#
# COMPACT_ATOMS: atom_id res chain seq x y z
N MET A 1 -15.50 -64.78 4.83
CA MET A 1 -16.15 -63.83 5.77
C MET A 1 -15.11 -62.77 6.12
N GLN A 2 -15.12 -61.61 5.44
CA GLN A 2 -14.15 -60.55 5.68
C GLN A 2 -14.55 -59.80 6.97
N LYS A 3 -13.66 -59.80 7.97
CA LYS A 3 -13.84 -59.01 9.20
C LYS A 3 -13.62 -57.54 8.86
N ASN A 4 -14.70 -56.76 8.80
CA ASN A 4 -14.61 -55.31 8.76
C ASN A 4 -13.98 -54.83 10.07
N LYS A 5 -12.74 -54.32 10.00
CA LYS A 5 -12.10 -53.63 11.13
C LYS A 5 -12.73 -52.24 11.22
N GLY A 6 -13.46 -51.98 12.31
CA GLY A 6 -13.98 -50.65 12.62
C GLY A 6 -12.87 -49.74 13.15
N PHE A 7 -13.00 -48.44 12.88
CA PHE A 7 -12.13 -47.40 13.45
C PHE A 7 -12.46 -47.23 14.93
N THR A 8 -11.45 -47.11 15.78
CA THR A 8 -11.66 -46.90 17.22
C THR A 8 -11.87 -45.42 17.54
N LEU A 9 -12.65 -45.12 18.58
CA LEU A 9 -12.86 -43.75 19.05
C LEU A 9 -11.54 -43.08 19.48
N ILE A 10 -10.60 -43.85 20.04
CA ILE A 10 -9.30 -43.32 20.46
C ILE A 10 -8.42 -42.93 19.26
N GLU A 11 -8.47 -43.69 18.16
CA GLU A 11 -7.75 -43.33 16.93
C GLU A 11 -8.29 -42.01 16.36
N LEU A 12 -9.61 -41.84 16.33
CA LEU A 12 -10.21 -40.58 15.86
C LEU A 12 -9.86 -39.40 16.77
N LEU A 13 -9.84 -39.61 18.09
CA LEU A 13 -9.49 -38.58 19.06
C LEU A 13 -8.04 -38.11 18.92
N VAL A 14 -7.09 -39.04 18.72
CA VAL A 14 -5.68 -38.67 18.53
C VAL A 14 -5.47 -37.88 17.24
N VAL A 15 -6.19 -38.22 16.17
CA VAL A 15 -6.06 -37.54 14.88
C VAL A 15 -6.54 -36.08 14.96
N ILE A 16 -7.70 -35.82 15.56
CA ILE A 16 -8.18 -34.45 15.73
C ILE A 16 -7.26 -33.63 16.64
N ALA A 17 -6.64 -34.27 17.64
CA ALA A 17 -5.67 -33.61 18.51
C ALA A 17 -4.42 -33.17 17.74
N ILE A 18 -3.85 -34.05 16.89
CA ILE A 18 -2.68 -33.72 16.07
C ILE A 18 -3.02 -32.64 15.04
N ILE A 19 -4.18 -32.74 14.36
CA ILE A 19 -4.63 -31.71 13.40
C ILE A 19 -4.77 -30.35 14.10
N GLY A 20 -5.31 -30.32 15.32
CA GLY A 20 -5.43 -29.09 16.11
C GLY A 20 -4.09 -28.41 16.40
N ILE A 21 -3.07 -29.20 16.78
CA ILE A 21 -1.72 -28.68 17.05
C ILE A 21 -1.11 -28.11 15.76
N LEU A 22 -1.16 -28.86 14.66
CA LEU A 22 -0.58 -28.43 13.38
C LEU A 22 -1.28 -27.18 12.81
N ALA A 23 -2.61 -27.10 12.93
CA ALA A 23 -3.40 -25.97 12.44
C ALA A 23 -3.01 -24.65 13.14
N SER A 24 -2.69 -24.69 14.44
CA SER A 24 -2.32 -23.49 15.20
C SER A 24 -1.04 -22.80 14.67
N VAL A 25 -0.01 -23.59 14.33
CA VAL A 25 1.26 -23.08 13.80
C VAL A 25 1.10 -22.52 12.38
N ILE A 26 0.33 -23.21 11.55
CA ILE A 26 0.05 -22.79 10.17
C ILE A 26 -0.68 -21.44 10.17
N LEU A 27 -1.68 -21.26 11.04
CA LEU A 27 -2.46 -20.03 11.09
C LEU A 27 -1.61 -18.80 11.45
N ALA A 28 -0.68 -18.94 12.40
CA ALA A 28 0.25 -17.87 12.76
C ALA A 28 1.17 -17.50 11.57
N SER A 29 1.70 -18.50 10.85
CA SER A 29 2.57 -18.26 9.69
C SER A 29 1.83 -17.61 8.51
N LEU A 30 0.57 -17.99 8.28
CA LEU A 30 -0.25 -17.48 7.19
C LEU A 30 -0.59 -15.99 7.36
N SER A 31 -0.86 -15.55 8.59
CA SER A 31 -1.12 -14.14 8.89
C SER A 31 0.06 -13.25 8.48
N ASN A 32 1.28 -13.65 8.86
CA ASN A 32 2.50 -12.94 8.50
C ASN A 32 2.75 -12.93 6.99
N ALA A 33 2.51 -14.07 6.31
CA ALA A 33 2.64 -14.16 4.86
C ALA A 33 1.66 -13.23 4.12
N ARG A 34 0.41 -13.14 4.59
CA ARG A 34 -0.61 -12.23 4.04
C ARG A 34 -0.20 -10.76 4.18
N ASN A 35 0.33 -10.38 5.34
CA ASN A 35 0.80 -9.00 5.57
C ASN A 35 1.96 -8.64 4.63
N LYS A 36 2.95 -9.52 4.48
CA LYS A 36 4.06 -9.33 3.52
C LYS A 36 3.57 -9.27 2.07
N GLY A 37 2.57 -10.08 1.72
CA GLY A 37 1.93 -10.05 0.41
C GLY A 37 1.20 -8.73 0.13
N ALA A 38 0.50 -8.19 1.13
CA ALA A 38 -0.13 -6.87 1.04
C ALA A 38 0.93 -5.77 0.84
N ASP A 39 2.02 -5.80 1.59
CA ASP A 39 3.12 -4.83 1.45
C ASP A 39 3.77 -4.88 0.07
N ALA A 40 4.06 -6.08 -0.45
CA ALA A 40 4.57 -6.25 -1.81
C ALA A 40 3.60 -5.69 -2.86
N ALA A 41 2.30 -5.93 -2.67
CA ALA A 41 1.26 -5.42 -3.57
C ALA A 41 1.10 -3.89 -3.48
N ILE A 42 1.33 -3.28 -2.32
CA ILE A 42 1.39 -1.81 -2.15
C ILE A 42 2.60 -1.25 -2.91
N LYS A 43 3.80 -1.79 -2.67
CA LYS A 43 5.04 -1.37 -3.33
C LYS A 43 4.92 -1.47 -4.87
N SER A 44 4.33 -2.56 -5.36
CA SER A 44 4.07 -2.74 -6.80
C SER A 44 3.09 -1.72 -7.35
N THR A 45 1.98 -1.44 -6.67
CA THR A 45 0.99 -0.44 -7.12
C THR A 45 1.58 0.97 -7.16
N LEU A 46 2.42 1.33 -6.18
CA LEU A 46 3.09 2.63 -6.18
C LEU A 46 4.15 2.75 -7.29
N ASN A 47 4.82 1.66 -7.64
CA ASN A 47 5.69 1.65 -8.83
C ASN A 47 4.89 1.87 -10.12
N SER A 48 3.71 1.26 -10.25
CA SER A 48 2.80 1.53 -11.38
C SER A 48 2.29 2.97 -11.39
N ALA A 49 2.06 3.57 -10.21
CA ALA A 49 1.67 4.97 -10.09
C ALA A 49 2.72 5.90 -10.68
N ARG A 50 4.02 5.58 -10.57
CA ARG A 50 5.07 6.36 -11.25
C ARG A 50 4.87 6.41 -12.76
N SER A 51 4.69 5.26 -13.40
CA SER A 51 4.46 5.21 -14.85
C SER A 51 3.18 5.97 -15.25
N GLN A 52 2.11 5.88 -14.46
CA GLN A 52 0.88 6.63 -14.69
C GLN A 52 1.09 8.14 -14.54
N ALA A 53 1.89 8.59 -13.56
CA ALA A 53 2.24 10.00 -13.39
C ALA A 53 3.04 10.53 -14.59
N GLU A 54 3.97 9.76 -15.15
CA GLU A 54 4.68 10.14 -16.37
C GLU A 54 3.72 10.31 -17.56
N LEU A 55 2.81 9.36 -17.75
CA LEU A 55 1.79 9.45 -18.81
C LEU A 55 0.88 10.66 -18.61
N TYR A 56 0.51 10.96 -17.37
CA TYR A 56 -0.26 12.16 -17.02
C TYR A 56 0.46 13.44 -17.44
N ALA A 57 1.75 13.57 -17.11
CA ALA A 57 2.55 14.75 -17.44
C ALA A 57 2.75 14.92 -18.95
N LEU A 58 2.95 13.82 -19.68
CA LEU A 58 3.04 13.83 -21.14
C LEU A 58 1.73 14.27 -21.80
N GLY A 59 0.57 13.86 -21.26
CA GLY A 59 -0.75 14.22 -21.80
C GLY A 59 -1.15 15.69 -21.57
N LYS A 60 -0.46 16.41 -20.68
CA LYS A 60 -0.72 17.82 -20.32
C LYS A 60 0.17 18.83 -21.07
N ASP A 61 0.68 18.46 -22.25
CA ASP A 61 1.52 19.30 -23.12
C ASP A 61 2.79 19.87 -22.44
N LEU A 62 3.39 19.12 -21.49
CA LEU A 62 4.66 19.41 -20.80
C LEU A 62 4.73 20.74 -19.99
N THR A 63 3.75 21.63 -20.14
CA THR A 63 3.79 22.99 -19.60
C THR A 63 3.42 23.01 -18.11
N ASN A 64 2.57 22.07 -17.69
CA ASN A 64 2.05 21.97 -16.31
C ASN A 64 2.60 20.73 -15.56
N GLY A 65 3.48 19.94 -16.20
CA GLY A 65 4.09 18.76 -15.59
C GLY A 65 3.08 17.82 -14.92
N TYR A 66 3.28 17.53 -13.64
CA TYR A 66 2.40 16.70 -12.81
C TYR A 66 1.35 17.50 -12.02
N GLU A 67 1.06 18.75 -12.38
CA GLU A 67 0.03 19.54 -11.69
C GLU A 67 -1.35 18.86 -11.79
N GLY A 68 -1.91 18.53 -10.63
CA GLY A 68 -3.19 17.84 -10.51
C GLY A 68 -3.10 16.32 -10.59
N VAL A 69 -1.89 15.72 -10.63
CA VAL A 69 -1.70 14.26 -10.67
C VAL A 69 -2.30 13.57 -9.43
N CYS A 70 -2.40 14.27 -8.30
CA CYS A 70 -3.00 13.76 -7.06
C CYS A 70 -4.53 13.96 -6.98
N THR A 71 -5.18 14.45 -8.02
CA THR A 71 -6.63 14.65 -8.06
C THR A 71 -7.34 13.52 -8.81
N THR A 72 -8.61 13.28 -8.49
CA THR A 72 -9.47 12.29 -9.19
C THR A 72 -10.26 12.91 -10.35
N ALA A 73 -10.22 14.24 -10.52
CA ALA A 73 -11.10 14.99 -11.41
C ALA A 73 -10.43 15.47 -12.71
N SER A 74 -9.27 14.91 -13.07
CA SER A 74 -8.56 15.27 -14.30
C SER A 74 -9.04 14.44 -15.49
N SER A 75 -9.15 15.05 -16.68
CA SER A 75 -9.49 14.38 -17.96
C SER A 75 -8.52 13.24 -18.33
N LEU A 76 -7.34 13.25 -17.73
CA LEU A 76 -6.32 12.23 -17.76
C LEU A 76 -6.27 11.67 -16.34
N ASN A 77 -6.73 10.45 -16.13
CA ASN A 77 -6.83 9.86 -14.78
C ASN A 77 -5.47 10.00 -14.04
N GLY A 78 -5.48 10.70 -12.90
CA GLY A 78 -4.30 10.87 -12.04
C GLY A 78 -3.92 9.60 -11.30
N ILE A 79 -3.02 9.72 -10.32
CA ILE A 79 -2.54 8.57 -9.52
C ILE A 79 -3.31 8.36 -8.22
N SER A 80 -4.20 9.28 -7.85
CA SER A 80 -4.98 9.24 -6.60
C SER A 80 -5.74 7.92 -6.39
N ASP A 81 -6.36 7.38 -7.44
CA ASP A 81 -7.06 6.08 -7.39
C ASP A 81 -6.11 4.90 -7.18
N LEU A 82 -4.89 4.95 -7.74
CA LEU A 82 -3.87 3.93 -7.53
C LEU A 82 -3.34 3.98 -6.09
N VAL A 83 -3.14 5.19 -5.55
CA VAL A 83 -2.73 5.40 -4.15
C VAL A 83 -3.83 4.90 -3.22
N LEU A 84 -5.10 5.17 -3.53
CA LEU A 84 -6.25 4.67 -2.76
C LEU A 84 -6.34 3.14 -2.83
N ALA A 85 -6.15 2.54 -4.01
CA ALA A 85 -6.15 1.10 -4.18
C ALA A 85 -4.98 0.44 -3.42
N ALA A 86 -3.82 1.08 -3.37
CA ALA A 86 -2.70 0.62 -2.54
C ALA A 86 -3.06 0.71 -1.05
N TYR A 87 -3.58 1.85 -0.59
CA TYR A 87 -3.98 2.03 0.79
C TYR A 87 -5.04 1.00 1.24
N LYS A 88 -6.02 0.70 0.38
CA LYS A 88 -7.06 -0.31 0.66
C LYS A 88 -6.47 -1.70 0.98
N LYS A 89 -5.27 -2.02 0.50
CA LYS A 89 -4.54 -3.26 0.84
C LYS A 89 -3.92 -3.19 2.24
N PHE A 90 -3.53 -2.00 2.69
CA PHE A 90 -3.12 -1.75 4.07
C PHE A 90 -4.29 -1.87 5.03
N ASP A 91 -5.49 -1.43 4.66
CA ASP A 91 -6.58 -1.30 5.61
C ASP A 91 -7.94 -1.89 5.17
N ASN A 92 -8.01 -3.20 4.94
CA ASN A 92 -9.27 -3.95 4.74
C ASN A 92 -10.28 -3.24 3.80
N ASN A 93 -9.80 -2.65 2.72
CA ASN A 93 -10.58 -1.91 1.73
C ASN A 93 -11.26 -0.61 2.20
N GLN A 94 -10.88 -0.08 3.36
CA GLN A 94 -11.22 1.25 3.84
C GLN A 94 -10.08 2.21 3.49
N GLY A 95 -10.35 3.53 3.45
CA GLY A 95 -9.30 4.52 3.24
C GLY A 95 -9.64 5.78 2.49
N THR A 96 -8.83 6.82 2.74
CA THR A 96 -8.78 8.06 1.98
C THR A 96 -7.34 8.41 1.66
N VAL A 97 -7.14 9.20 0.59
CA VAL A 97 -5.84 9.76 0.22
C VAL A 97 -5.90 11.24 0.55
N GLY A 98 -4.98 11.68 1.41
CA GLY A 98 -4.77 13.08 1.72
C GLY A 98 -3.99 13.79 0.61
N GLY A 99 -4.30 15.06 0.37
CA GLY A 99 -3.60 15.93 -0.59
C GLY A 99 -2.42 16.69 0.02
N ASP A 100 -2.01 17.78 -0.63
CA ASP A 100 -0.84 18.61 -0.27
C ASP A 100 -0.75 19.06 1.19
N ASP A 101 -1.89 19.32 1.85
CA ASP A 101 -1.93 19.85 3.22
C ASP A 101 -2.06 18.76 4.30
N THR A 102 -1.89 17.49 3.95
CA THR A 102 -1.97 16.37 4.89
C THR A 102 -0.61 15.70 5.10
N ALA A 103 -0.15 15.65 6.35
CA ALA A 103 1.04 14.90 6.69
C ALA A 103 0.75 13.39 6.77
N PHE A 104 1.73 12.57 6.39
CA PHE A 104 1.65 11.13 6.49
C PHE A 104 1.53 10.65 7.94
N SER A 105 0.59 9.74 8.20
CA SER A 105 0.42 9.12 9.50
C SER A 105 -0.16 7.71 9.39
N THR A 106 0.60 6.71 9.85
CA THR A 106 0.12 5.33 9.94
C THR A 106 -0.93 5.19 11.05
N THR A 107 -0.76 5.90 12.18
CA THR A 107 -1.71 5.87 13.30
C THR A 107 -3.08 6.42 12.92
N ASN A 108 -3.11 7.56 12.20
CA ASN A 108 -4.35 8.13 11.68
C ASN A 108 -4.80 7.46 10.37
N ARG A 109 -4.05 6.44 9.91
CA ARG A 109 -4.31 5.66 8.71
C ARG A 109 -4.51 6.60 7.51
N VAL A 110 -3.51 7.40 7.18
CA VAL A 110 -3.56 8.35 6.07
C VAL A 110 -2.49 7.97 5.06
N ALA A 111 -2.91 7.60 3.84
CA ALA A 111 -2.04 7.70 2.67
C ALA A 111 -2.06 9.13 2.16
N VAL A 112 -0.96 9.56 1.57
CA VAL A 112 -0.78 10.94 1.12
C VAL A 112 -0.29 10.96 -0.32
N CYS A 113 -0.80 11.90 -1.09
CA CYS A 113 -0.35 12.24 -2.43
C CYS A 113 -0.14 13.74 -2.49
N HIS A 114 1.08 14.17 -2.72
CA HIS A 114 1.45 15.56 -2.93
C HIS A 114 1.84 15.78 -4.39
N ASP A 115 1.30 16.82 -5.02
CA ASP A 115 1.60 17.22 -6.39
C ASP A 115 1.90 18.72 -6.55
N ARG A 116 2.17 19.38 -5.42
CA ARG A 116 2.37 20.82 -5.36
C ARG A 116 3.29 21.34 -6.47
N VAL A 117 2.75 22.29 -7.25
CA VAL A 117 3.54 23.20 -8.07
C VAL A 117 4.32 24.10 -7.11
N ARG A 118 5.65 23.90 -7.00
CA ARG A 118 6.49 24.97 -6.43
C ARG A 118 6.30 26.16 -7.36
N SER A 119 5.78 27.27 -6.83
CA SER A 119 5.64 28.51 -7.60
C SER A 119 7.00 28.84 -8.24
N GLY A 120 7.08 28.77 -9.58
CA GLY A 120 8.29 29.03 -10.35
C GLY A 120 9.20 27.84 -10.68
N SER A 121 8.83 26.57 -10.42
CA SER A 121 9.59 25.41 -10.90
C SER A 121 8.75 24.51 -11.82
N ASN A 122 9.05 24.58 -13.10
CA ASN A 122 8.64 23.59 -14.08
C ASN A 122 9.80 22.61 -14.33
N PRO A 123 9.58 21.28 -14.29
CA PRO A 123 8.29 20.63 -14.00
C PRO A 123 7.91 20.68 -12.51
N SER A 124 6.61 20.64 -12.23
CA SER A 124 6.08 20.30 -10.91
C SER A 124 6.64 18.94 -10.46
N ALA A 125 6.59 18.64 -9.16
CA ALA A 125 7.07 17.37 -8.63
C ALA A 125 5.98 16.76 -7.77
N TRP A 126 5.99 15.44 -7.65
CA TRP A 126 5.05 14.72 -6.80
C TRP A 126 5.76 13.70 -5.93
N ALA A 127 5.15 13.42 -4.77
CA ALA A 127 5.48 12.29 -3.92
C ALA A 127 4.21 11.68 -3.33
N VAL A 128 4.22 10.37 -3.19
CA VAL A 128 3.16 9.62 -2.53
C VAL A 128 3.75 8.75 -1.45
N VAL A 129 2.99 8.54 -0.39
CA VAL A 129 3.33 7.57 0.65
C VAL A 129 2.09 6.82 1.09
N VAL A 130 2.24 5.51 1.20
CA VAL A 130 1.19 4.60 1.66
C VAL A 130 1.71 3.83 2.87
N PRO A 131 0.91 3.71 3.95
CA PRO A 131 1.30 2.91 5.11
C PRO A 131 1.48 1.42 4.75
N LEU A 132 2.43 0.76 5.40
CA LEU A 132 2.68 -0.68 5.27
C LEU A 132 2.18 -1.43 6.52
N LYS A 133 1.93 -2.74 6.39
CA LYS A 133 1.48 -3.64 7.47
C LYS A 133 2.51 -3.88 8.59
N GLY A 134 3.66 -3.20 8.54
CA GLY A 134 4.72 -3.28 9.55
C GLY A 134 4.28 -2.78 10.94
N PRO A 135 5.22 -2.49 11.86
CA PRO A 135 4.86 -2.15 13.24
C PRO A 135 3.99 -0.88 13.29
N LEU A 136 2.72 -1.05 13.66
CA LEU A 136 1.71 0.03 13.70
C LEU A 136 1.93 1.04 14.83
N THR A 137 2.94 0.80 15.68
CA THR A 137 3.30 1.66 16.82
C THR A 137 4.08 2.89 16.40
N THR A 138 4.65 2.88 15.19
CA THR A 138 5.37 4.02 14.60
C THR A 138 4.84 4.24 13.19
N ASN A 139 5.03 5.45 12.66
CA ASN A 139 4.81 5.66 11.25
C ASN A 139 5.74 4.75 10.44
N TYR A 140 5.16 4.04 9.49
CA TYR A 140 5.88 3.11 8.64
C TYR A 140 5.14 3.00 7.31
N GLY A 141 5.76 3.53 6.25
CA GLY A 141 5.17 3.59 4.93
C GLY A 141 6.19 3.42 3.81
N TRP A 142 5.68 3.20 2.60
CA TRP A 142 6.47 3.19 1.38
C TRP A 142 6.23 4.49 0.62
N CYS A 143 7.28 5.27 0.42
CA CYS A 143 7.25 6.49 -0.34
C CYS A 143 7.79 6.28 -1.76
N VAL A 144 7.14 6.90 -2.73
CA VAL A 144 7.58 6.96 -4.13
C VAL A 144 7.46 8.40 -4.62
N ASP A 145 8.46 8.89 -5.35
CA ASP A 145 8.43 10.24 -5.92
C ASP A 145 8.76 10.29 -7.42
N SER A 146 8.53 11.48 -7.99
CA SER A 146 8.86 11.91 -9.35
C SER A 146 10.35 11.85 -9.68
N SER A 147 11.25 11.90 -8.70
CA SER A 147 12.70 11.80 -8.92
C SER A 147 13.17 10.35 -9.12
N GLY A 148 12.27 9.38 -8.97
CA GLY A 148 12.58 7.95 -9.08
C GLY A 148 12.97 7.29 -7.77
N LYS A 149 12.92 8.01 -6.64
CA LYS A 149 13.16 7.39 -5.32
C LYS A 149 11.97 6.51 -4.93
N SER A 150 12.28 5.34 -4.37
CA SER A 150 11.31 4.47 -3.70
C SER A 150 11.94 3.92 -2.43
N LYS A 151 11.40 4.27 -1.26
CA LYS A 151 11.98 3.82 0.02
C LYS A 151 10.97 3.75 1.15
N GLU A 152 11.34 3.05 2.21
CA GLU A 152 10.61 3.08 3.47
C GLU A 152 10.84 4.42 4.18
N VAL A 153 9.76 4.97 4.74
CA VAL A 153 9.76 6.26 5.43
C VAL A 153 8.94 6.19 6.70
N ASP A 154 9.31 7.00 7.68
CA ASP A 154 8.59 7.26 8.92
C ASP A 154 7.77 8.56 8.85
N SER A 155 7.95 9.37 7.82
CA SER A 155 7.31 10.65 7.70
C SER A 155 7.33 11.17 6.26
N LEU A 156 6.28 11.90 5.93
CA LEU A 156 6.22 12.81 4.79
C LEU A 156 5.44 14.03 5.28
N GLY A 157 6.15 15.15 5.46
CA GLY A 157 5.54 16.40 5.89
C GLY A 157 4.61 16.97 4.83
N VAL A 158 3.70 17.85 5.23
CA VAL A 158 2.81 18.57 4.31
C VAL A 158 3.62 19.22 3.19
N ASN A 159 3.09 19.22 1.97
CA ASN A 159 3.67 19.87 0.80
C ASN A 159 5.08 19.37 0.41
N ILE A 160 5.53 18.23 0.95
CA ILE A 160 6.81 17.62 0.59
C ILE A 160 6.62 16.67 -0.60
N VAL A 161 7.25 17.01 -1.72
CA VAL A 161 7.17 16.30 -3.02
C VAL A 161 8.42 15.50 -3.36
N SER A 162 9.30 15.25 -2.38
CA SER A 162 10.39 14.29 -2.52
C SER A 162 10.43 13.37 -1.32
N CYS A 163 10.61 12.09 -1.57
CA CYS A 163 10.87 11.14 -0.52
C CYS A 163 12.19 11.52 0.18
N PRO A 164 12.22 11.48 1.53
CA PRO A 164 13.41 11.84 2.31
C PRO A 164 14.60 10.93 2.00
#